data_AF-A0A7S4ARI7-F1
#
_entry.id   AF-A0A7S4ARI7-F1
#
_cell.length_a   1.000
_cell.length_b   1.000
_cell.length_c   1.000
_cell.angle_alpha   90.00
_cell.angle_beta   90.00
_cell.angle_gamma   90.00
#
_symmetry.space_group_name_H-M   'P 1'
#
loop_
_entity.id
_entity.type
_entity.pdbx_description
1 polymer ?
#
loop_
_entity_poly.entity_id
_entity_poly.type
_entity_poly.pdbx_seq_one_letter_code
_entity_poly.pdbx_strand_id
1 'polypeptide(L)'
;MFSRHLLCNRRRHLSSLLLENVTKYSLRRHYSNTPQHRYSQIFSRSHKINPTTETNAKMPKIIGKSTRVVESEGFSVDEYVGNVASKDDQMSLAVVKVTKPYSEPFLTLHYDEWIAVVKGRVDCHVVDEQTQEEVKAVSAVAGETIFIQKGQRFKPVFPVADTEYVPVCIPAFKPERCIREDDADCRDKEEEKRIVERLEELHNDNDSSETTGVDNSNDIVGTNNNNDECSLYHMCEESLWKAAVDSDTAYFPPTFAEDGGFTHATSVPEKLIETANHFYTSSKDNWICVKLCNAKTFKNKCGIVTVFEEPKPVGSTDVKEEWKKENADKENEAAAIFPHIYGGIPVSIRGIVSAVYRMERDPSNGQFLSITGMTK
;
A
#
# COMPACT_ATOMS: atom_id res chain seq x y z
N MET A 1 -55.06 -24.64 -18.57
CA MET A 1 -53.79 -24.01 -18.14
C MET A 1 -54.04 -23.40 -16.76
N PHE A 2 -53.32 -23.90 -15.75
CA PHE A 2 -53.62 -23.89 -14.30
C PHE A 2 -53.71 -22.48 -13.69
N SER A 3 -54.83 -22.04 -13.08
CA SER A 3 -55.45 -22.34 -11.75
C SER A 3 -54.95 -21.43 -10.61
N ARG A 4 -55.64 -20.30 -10.35
CA ARG A 4 -56.56 -20.02 -9.21
C ARG A 4 -55.91 -20.00 -7.80
N HIS A 5 -56.07 -18.89 -7.07
CA HIS A 5 -56.25 -18.89 -5.61
C HIS A 5 -57.30 -17.84 -5.18
N LEU A 6 -58.45 -18.34 -4.69
CA LEU A 6 -59.39 -17.65 -3.81
C LEU A 6 -58.76 -17.60 -2.40
N LEU A 7 -58.76 -16.48 -1.67
CA LEU A 7 -59.85 -15.92 -0.84
C LEU A 7 -60.28 -16.79 0.37
N CYS A 8 -60.19 -16.14 1.55
CA CYS A 8 -61.18 -16.13 2.64
C CYS A 8 -60.87 -16.90 3.95
N ASN A 9 -60.38 -16.14 4.94
CA ASN A 9 -61.02 -15.84 6.24
C ASN A 9 -61.73 -16.97 7.02
N ARG A 10 -61.28 -17.23 8.26
CA ARG A 10 -62.20 -17.45 9.41
C ARG A 10 -61.54 -17.24 10.78
N ARG A 11 -62.16 -16.32 11.54
CA ARG A 11 -62.04 -16.06 12.98
C ARG A 11 -62.26 -17.32 13.84
N ARG A 12 -61.68 -17.35 15.04
CA ARG A 12 -62.43 -17.31 16.33
C ARG A 12 -61.52 -17.24 17.57
N HIS A 13 -61.98 -16.41 18.51
CA HIS A 13 -61.59 -16.24 19.92
C HIS A 13 -61.60 -17.53 20.75
N LEU A 14 -60.79 -17.59 21.83
CA LEU A 14 -61.22 -17.53 23.24
C LEU A 14 -60.05 -17.73 24.22
N SER A 15 -59.98 -16.88 25.28
CA SER A 15 -59.75 -17.14 26.73
C SER A 15 -58.62 -18.11 27.15
N SER A 16 -57.96 -18.03 28.30
CA SER A 16 -57.77 -17.12 29.45
C SER A 16 -56.91 -17.95 30.42
N LEU A 17 -56.03 -17.31 31.20
CA LEU A 17 -55.52 -17.79 32.51
C LEU A 17 -54.76 -19.14 32.56
N LEU A 18 -53.48 -19.07 32.91
CA LEU A 18 -52.88 -19.82 34.03
C LEU A 18 -51.48 -19.26 34.33
N LEU A 19 -51.40 -18.44 35.38
CA LEU A 19 -50.20 -18.29 36.21
C LEU A 19 -50.05 -19.59 37.02
N GLU A 20 -48.84 -20.15 37.11
CA GLU A 20 -48.07 -20.23 38.36
C GLU A 20 -46.79 -21.08 38.26
N ASN A 21 -45.73 -20.52 38.85
CA ASN A 21 -44.64 -21.14 39.63
C ASN A 21 -43.67 -22.14 38.99
N VAL A 22 -42.36 -21.76 38.94
CA VAL A 22 -41.26 -22.41 39.70
C VAL A 22 -40.08 -21.42 39.93
N THR A 23 -40.01 -20.95 41.18
CA THR A 23 -38.86 -20.82 42.12
C THR A 23 -37.50 -20.20 41.75
N LYS A 24 -37.16 -19.17 42.53
CA LYS A 24 -35.86 -18.51 42.78
C LYS A 24 -34.84 -19.41 43.49
N TYR A 25 -33.56 -19.24 43.22
CA TYR A 25 -32.49 -19.48 44.19
C TYR A 25 -31.67 -18.21 44.44
N SER A 26 -31.76 -17.74 45.67
CA SER A 26 -30.88 -16.77 46.35
C SER A 26 -29.71 -17.54 46.96
N LEU A 27 -28.56 -16.87 47.17
CA LEU A 27 -27.82 -16.92 48.45
C LEU A 27 -26.70 -15.87 48.48
N ARG A 28 -26.72 -15.02 49.51
CA ARG A 28 -25.65 -14.08 49.89
C ARG A 28 -25.21 -14.40 51.33
N ARG A 29 -23.87 -14.52 51.50
CA ARG A 29 -23.00 -14.20 52.66
C ARG A 29 -23.24 -14.84 54.05
N HIS A 30 -22.17 -15.42 54.62
CA HIS A 30 -21.36 -14.90 55.75
C HIS A 30 -20.12 -15.82 55.98
N TYR A 31 -18.89 -15.31 55.83
CA TYR A 31 -17.89 -14.91 56.86
C TYR A 31 -17.23 -16.03 57.68
N SER A 32 -15.91 -16.21 57.51
CA SER A 32 -14.93 -16.42 58.61
C SER A 32 -13.45 -16.41 58.14
N ASN A 33 -12.73 -15.35 58.54
CA ASN A 33 -11.39 -15.27 59.15
C ASN A 33 -10.12 -15.99 58.60
N THR A 34 -9.17 -15.15 58.11
CA THR A 34 -7.70 -15.03 58.43
C THR A 34 -6.71 -16.17 58.08
N PRO A 35 -5.36 -15.95 58.01
CA PRO A 35 -4.55 -14.71 58.18
C PRO A 35 -3.49 -14.43 57.08
N GLN A 36 -2.96 -13.21 57.12
CA GLN A 36 -1.72 -12.76 56.45
C GLN A 36 -0.47 -13.49 57.01
N HIS A 37 0.42 -13.96 56.14
CA HIS A 37 1.85 -14.23 56.44
C HIS A 37 2.67 -13.97 55.16
N ARG A 38 3.40 -12.86 55.10
CA ARG A 38 4.85 -12.72 55.36
C ARG A 38 5.74 -13.47 54.36
N TYR A 39 6.41 -12.66 53.54
CA TYR A 39 7.66 -12.94 52.85
C TYR A 39 8.70 -13.62 53.75
N SER A 40 9.38 -14.64 53.22
CA SER A 40 10.84 -14.81 53.39
C SER A 40 11.43 -15.73 52.33
N GLN A 41 12.23 -15.12 51.45
CA GLN A 41 13.53 -15.60 50.94
C GLN A 41 13.71 -17.09 50.61
N ILE A 42 13.89 -17.37 49.31
CA ILE A 42 14.83 -18.40 48.84
C ILE A 42 15.70 -17.82 47.71
N PHE A 43 16.96 -17.57 48.07
CA PHE A 43 18.20 -17.60 47.31
C PHE A 43 18.25 -17.21 45.81
N SER A 44 18.84 -16.03 45.60
CA SER A 44 19.84 -15.66 44.59
C SER A 44 20.29 -16.70 43.55
N ARG A 45 19.91 -16.46 42.30
CA ARG A 45 20.83 -16.57 41.16
C ARG A 45 20.68 -15.32 40.31
N SER A 46 21.64 -14.42 40.44
CA SER A 46 21.83 -13.25 39.59
C SER A 46 22.17 -13.71 38.16
N HIS A 47 21.15 -13.93 37.34
CA HIS A 47 21.32 -13.73 35.90
C HIS A 47 21.18 -12.23 35.68
N LYS A 48 22.29 -11.58 35.35
CA LYS A 48 22.26 -10.26 34.72
C LYS A 48 21.43 -10.43 33.45
N ILE A 49 20.18 -10.00 33.51
CA ILE A 49 19.39 -9.76 32.30
C ILE A 49 20.07 -8.55 31.68
N ASN A 50 20.87 -8.80 30.64
CA ASN A 50 21.27 -7.75 29.72
C ASN A 50 19.97 -7.09 29.23
N PRO A 51 19.86 -5.75 29.18
CA PRO A 51 18.72 -5.10 28.55
C PRO A 51 18.76 -5.45 27.05
N THR A 52 18.14 -6.56 26.71
CA THR A 52 17.93 -7.03 25.36
C THR A 52 16.97 -6.07 24.68
N THR A 53 17.45 -5.50 23.57
CA THR A 53 16.66 -5.18 22.38
C THR A 53 15.40 -4.36 22.63
N GLU A 54 15.49 -3.06 22.39
CA GLU A 54 14.33 -2.26 22.01
C GLU A 54 13.65 -2.96 20.83
N THR A 55 12.60 -3.73 21.11
CA THR A 55 11.65 -4.13 20.08
C THR A 55 11.06 -2.83 19.56
N ASN A 56 11.47 -2.40 18.36
CA ASN A 56 10.87 -1.29 17.66
C ASN A 56 9.47 -1.74 17.18
N ALA A 57 8.57 -1.92 18.15
CA ALA A 57 7.22 -2.37 17.92
C ALA A 57 6.53 -1.29 17.08
N LYS A 58 6.18 -1.62 15.84
CA LYS A 58 5.41 -0.74 14.96
C LYS A 58 4.05 -0.49 15.60
N MET A 59 3.94 0.59 16.38
CA MET A 59 2.70 0.97 17.05
C MET A 59 1.81 1.82 16.14
N PRO A 60 0.48 1.67 16.22
CA PRO A 60 -0.45 2.58 15.55
C PRO A 60 -0.20 4.03 15.98
N LYS A 61 -0.21 4.95 15.03
CA LYS A 61 -0.01 6.38 15.27
C LYS A 61 -1.15 7.21 14.68
N ILE A 62 -1.46 8.33 15.34
CA ILE A 62 -2.32 9.38 14.78
C ILE A 62 -1.47 10.14 13.75
N ILE A 63 -1.98 10.30 12.53
CA ILE A 63 -1.23 10.90 11.40
C ILE A 63 -1.64 12.34 11.07
N GLY A 64 -2.59 12.92 11.82
CA GLY A 64 -3.04 14.30 11.62
C GLY A 64 -4.52 14.49 11.91
N LYS A 65 -5.02 15.67 11.58
CA LYS A 65 -6.46 15.99 11.51
C LYS A 65 -6.86 16.16 10.05
N SER A 66 -8.16 16.13 9.78
CA SER A 66 -8.66 16.42 8.44
C SER A 66 -8.48 17.89 8.06
N THR A 67 -8.32 18.14 6.76
CA THR A 67 -8.26 19.48 6.16
C THR A 67 -9.43 19.67 5.21
N ARG A 68 -10.17 20.78 5.35
CA ARG A 68 -11.23 21.17 4.41
C ARG A 68 -10.59 21.62 3.10
N VAL A 69 -10.74 20.83 2.04
CA VAL A 69 -10.15 21.11 0.72
C VAL A 69 -11.16 21.69 -0.27
N VAL A 70 -12.46 21.42 -0.07
CA VAL A 70 -13.54 22.05 -0.83
C VAL A 70 -14.64 22.47 0.13
N GLU A 71 -15.09 23.72 0.01
CA GLU A 71 -16.28 24.24 0.67
C GLU A 71 -17.09 25.06 -0.34
N SER A 72 -18.31 24.63 -0.62
CA SER A 72 -19.26 25.33 -1.48
C SER A 72 -20.68 25.18 -0.94
N GLU A 73 -21.65 25.85 -1.55
CA GLU A 73 -23.03 25.78 -1.07
C GLU A 73 -23.61 24.35 -1.19
N GLY A 74 -23.64 23.64 -0.07
CA GLY A 74 -24.20 22.29 0.03
C GLY A 74 -23.31 21.17 -0.50
N PHE A 75 -22.02 21.43 -0.67
CA PHE A 75 -21.01 20.41 -0.98
C PHE A 75 -19.70 20.73 -0.24
N SER A 76 -19.16 19.75 0.48
CA SER A 76 -17.91 19.91 1.24
C SER A 76 -17.06 18.66 1.19
N VAL A 77 -15.74 18.82 1.14
CA VAL A 77 -14.76 17.73 1.17
C VAL A 77 -13.74 17.98 2.27
N ASP A 78 -13.70 17.07 3.25
CA ASP A 78 -12.71 17.02 4.31
C ASP A 78 -11.71 15.89 4.01
N GLU A 79 -10.49 16.21 3.61
CA GLU A 79 -9.42 15.23 3.36
C GLU A 79 -8.78 14.81 4.70
N TYR A 80 -8.72 13.51 4.99
CA TYR A 80 -8.06 12.93 6.18
C TYR A 80 -6.66 12.39 5.86
N VAL A 81 -6.50 11.81 4.66
CA VAL A 81 -5.24 11.29 4.12
C VAL A 81 -5.18 11.72 2.66
N GLY A 82 -4.02 12.15 2.20
CA GLY A 82 -3.80 12.58 0.83
C GLY A 82 -2.71 13.63 0.73
N ASN A 83 -2.68 14.30 -0.42
CA ASN A 83 -1.62 15.25 -0.76
C ASN A 83 -1.66 16.53 0.10
N VAL A 84 -2.80 16.89 0.71
CA VAL A 84 -2.95 18.12 1.50
C VAL A 84 -2.87 17.86 3.00
N ALA A 85 -3.68 16.93 3.53
CA ALA A 85 -3.82 16.69 4.96
C ALA A 85 -2.65 15.90 5.56
N SER A 86 -2.20 14.84 4.89
CA SER A 86 -1.11 13.97 5.37
C SER A 86 0.19 14.10 4.56
N LYS A 87 0.18 14.89 3.48
CA LYS A 87 1.30 15.06 2.54
C LYS A 87 1.83 13.72 2.01
N ASP A 88 0.91 12.82 1.68
CA ASP A 88 1.22 11.47 1.21
C ASP A 88 0.40 11.15 -0.05
N ASP A 89 1.08 10.80 -1.14
CA ASP A 89 0.45 10.51 -2.43
C ASP A 89 0.02 9.03 -2.57
N GLN A 90 0.23 8.20 -1.55
CA GLN A 90 -0.10 6.77 -1.61
C GLN A 90 -1.59 6.48 -1.76
N MET A 91 -2.43 7.19 -1.00
CA MET A 91 -3.89 7.08 -1.10
C MET A 91 -4.53 8.39 -0.64
N SER A 92 -5.75 8.66 -1.11
CA SER A 92 -6.62 9.66 -0.49
C SER A 92 -7.74 8.99 0.28
N LEU A 93 -8.08 9.57 1.43
CA LEU A 93 -9.25 9.25 2.24
C LEU A 93 -9.91 10.58 2.59
N ALA A 94 -11.13 10.79 2.13
CA ALA A 94 -11.89 12.00 2.46
C ALA A 94 -13.28 11.67 2.97
N VAL A 95 -13.93 12.65 3.60
CA VAL A 95 -15.37 12.62 3.87
C VAL A 95 -16.00 13.69 3.01
N VAL A 96 -16.93 13.28 2.16
CA VAL A 96 -17.69 14.18 1.30
C VAL A 96 -19.12 14.27 1.80
N LYS A 97 -19.63 15.49 1.88
CA LYS A 97 -21.01 15.76 2.27
C LYS A 97 -21.71 16.57 1.21
N VAL A 98 -22.91 16.13 0.84
CA VAL A 98 -23.76 16.76 -0.16
C VAL A 98 -25.12 17.00 0.48
N THR A 99 -25.47 18.25 0.75
CA THR A 99 -26.68 18.61 1.52
C THR A 99 -27.91 18.84 0.64
N LYS A 100 -27.75 18.92 -0.68
CA LYS A 100 -28.84 19.08 -1.66
C LYS A 100 -28.65 18.11 -2.83
N PRO A 101 -29.71 17.69 -3.54
CA PRO A 101 -29.54 16.91 -4.75
C PRO A 101 -28.67 17.65 -5.77
N TYR A 102 -27.71 16.94 -6.36
CA TYR A 102 -26.67 17.52 -7.19
C TYR A 102 -26.11 16.48 -8.17
N SER A 103 -25.46 16.92 -9.24
CA SER A 103 -24.66 16.07 -10.13
C SER A 103 -23.36 16.78 -10.43
N GLU A 104 -22.26 16.05 -10.29
CA GLU A 104 -20.99 16.47 -10.91
C GLU A 104 -21.11 16.36 -12.44
N PRO A 105 -20.21 17.01 -13.22
CA PRO A 105 -20.06 16.71 -14.64
C PRO A 105 -19.54 15.29 -14.85
N PHE A 106 -19.40 14.89 -16.11
CA PHE A 106 -18.63 13.69 -16.43
C PHE A 106 -17.17 13.84 -15.99
N LEU A 107 -16.67 12.77 -15.36
CA LEU A 107 -15.34 12.65 -14.82
C LEU A 107 -14.61 11.49 -15.49
N THR A 108 -13.31 11.65 -15.71
CA THR A 108 -12.39 10.54 -16.03
C THR A 108 -11.20 10.60 -15.06
N LEU A 109 -11.05 9.53 -14.26
CA LEU A 109 -10.04 9.47 -13.20
C LEU A 109 -8.77 8.77 -13.68
N HIS A 110 -7.61 9.32 -13.35
CA HIS A 110 -6.30 8.69 -13.60
C HIS A 110 -5.82 7.80 -12.43
N TYR A 111 -6.73 7.47 -11.52
CA TYR A 111 -6.58 6.59 -10.35
C TYR A 111 -7.83 5.71 -10.21
N ASP A 112 -7.70 4.65 -9.43
CA ASP A 112 -8.85 3.83 -9.00
C ASP A 112 -9.55 4.52 -7.82
N GLU A 113 -10.88 4.47 -7.77
CA GLU A 113 -11.67 5.08 -6.69
C GLU A 113 -12.75 4.14 -6.15
N TRP A 114 -12.88 4.08 -4.82
CA TRP A 114 -13.99 3.45 -4.11
C TRP A 114 -14.83 4.51 -3.42
N ILE A 115 -16.12 4.57 -3.75
CA ILE A 115 -17.09 5.48 -3.16
C ILE A 115 -17.92 4.69 -2.15
N ALA A 116 -17.51 4.72 -0.89
CA ALA A 116 -18.25 4.07 0.19
C ALA A 116 -19.36 4.99 0.71
N VAL A 117 -20.62 4.64 0.45
CA VAL A 117 -21.76 5.48 0.85
C VAL A 117 -22.06 5.24 2.33
N VAL A 118 -21.99 6.28 3.14
CA VAL A 118 -22.23 6.22 4.59
C VAL A 118 -23.68 6.60 4.91
N LYS A 119 -24.22 7.56 4.17
CA LYS A 119 -25.59 8.07 4.31
C LYS A 119 -26.11 8.52 2.96
N GLY A 120 -27.42 8.39 2.73
CA GLY A 120 -28.06 8.84 1.50
C GLY A 120 -27.84 7.85 0.35
N ARG A 121 -27.64 8.38 -0.86
CA ARG A 121 -27.56 7.59 -2.09
C ARG A 121 -26.65 8.26 -3.12
N VAL A 122 -25.82 7.46 -3.78
CA VAL A 122 -25.00 7.88 -4.92
C VAL A 122 -25.37 7.04 -6.14
N ASP A 123 -25.65 7.71 -7.25
CA ASP A 123 -25.85 7.09 -8.56
C ASP A 123 -24.61 7.37 -9.41
N CYS A 124 -24.20 6.41 -10.23
CA CYS A 124 -23.19 6.64 -11.26
C CYS A 124 -23.81 6.41 -12.63
N HIS A 125 -23.77 7.45 -13.45
CA HIS A 125 -24.24 7.43 -14.82
C HIS A 125 -23.07 7.22 -15.78
N VAL A 126 -23.34 6.59 -16.91
CA VAL A 126 -22.40 6.36 -18.02
C VAL A 126 -23.10 6.69 -19.33
N VAL A 127 -22.33 6.81 -20.42
CA VAL A 127 -22.93 6.88 -21.77
C VAL A 127 -22.99 5.46 -22.30
N ASP A 128 -24.19 5.02 -22.69
CA ASP A 128 -24.37 3.73 -23.34
C ASP A 128 -23.76 3.77 -24.76
N GLU A 129 -22.86 2.84 -25.06
CA GLU A 129 -22.10 2.86 -26.31
C GLU A 129 -22.97 2.67 -27.56
N GLN A 130 -24.12 1.99 -27.44
CA GLN A 130 -24.99 1.69 -28.57
C GLN A 130 -25.96 2.83 -28.88
N THR A 131 -26.55 3.38 -27.85
CA THR A 131 -27.59 4.42 -27.95
C THR A 131 -27.01 5.82 -27.89
N GLN A 132 -25.78 5.99 -27.37
CA GLN A 132 -25.14 7.28 -27.08
C GLN A 132 -25.94 8.12 -26.08
N GLU A 133 -26.78 7.48 -25.25
CA GLU A 133 -27.59 8.14 -24.22
C GLU A 133 -26.94 8.01 -22.83
N GLU A 134 -27.14 9.02 -21.98
CA GLU A 134 -26.77 8.94 -20.56
C GLU A 134 -27.72 7.96 -19.85
N VAL A 135 -27.15 6.91 -19.26
CA VAL A 135 -27.89 5.90 -18.50
C VAL A 135 -27.30 5.75 -17.09
N LYS A 136 -28.17 5.49 -16.12
CA LYS A 136 -27.72 5.13 -14.77
C LYS A 136 -27.18 3.70 -14.76
N ALA A 137 -25.87 3.55 -14.62
CA ALA A 137 -25.21 2.26 -14.56
C ALA A 137 -25.42 1.56 -13.21
N VAL A 138 -25.29 2.32 -12.11
CA VAL A 138 -25.37 1.77 -10.76
C VAL A 138 -25.92 2.79 -9.77
N SER A 139 -26.43 2.29 -8.66
CA SER A 139 -26.96 3.05 -7.54
C SER A 139 -26.52 2.37 -6.25
N ALA A 140 -25.90 3.12 -5.34
CA ALA A 140 -25.47 2.65 -4.03
C ALA A 140 -26.14 3.46 -2.92
N VAL A 141 -26.58 2.77 -1.87
CA VAL A 141 -27.12 3.37 -0.65
C VAL A 141 -26.16 3.16 0.53
N ALA A 142 -26.50 3.70 1.70
CA ALA A 142 -25.71 3.54 2.92
C ALA A 142 -25.29 2.07 3.18
N GLY A 143 -23.98 1.85 3.33
CA GLY A 143 -23.36 0.54 3.53
C GLY A 143 -22.87 -0.15 2.24
N GLU A 144 -23.15 0.41 1.06
CA GLU A 144 -22.67 -0.08 -0.23
C GLU A 144 -21.51 0.78 -0.75
N THR A 145 -20.67 0.16 -1.61
CA THR A 145 -19.50 0.81 -2.18
C THR A 145 -19.51 0.66 -3.69
N ILE A 146 -19.32 1.77 -4.41
CA ILE A 146 -19.11 1.77 -5.87
C ILE A 146 -17.61 1.74 -6.13
N PHE A 147 -17.17 0.93 -7.09
CA PHE A 147 -15.81 0.96 -7.61
C PHE A 147 -15.80 1.62 -8.98
N ILE A 148 -14.95 2.63 -9.15
CA ILE A 148 -14.66 3.28 -10.42
C ILE A 148 -13.24 2.91 -10.81
N GLN A 149 -13.10 2.23 -11.95
CA GLN A 149 -11.80 1.85 -12.46
C GLN A 149 -11.10 3.06 -13.08
N LYS A 150 -9.77 3.14 -12.93
CA LYS A 150 -8.94 4.11 -13.63
C LYS A 150 -9.25 4.14 -15.14
N GLY A 151 -9.46 5.35 -15.67
CA GLY A 151 -9.78 5.59 -17.07
C GLY A 151 -11.26 5.38 -17.41
N GLN A 152 -12.09 4.93 -16.47
CA GLN A 152 -13.52 4.86 -16.65
C GLN A 152 -14.12 6.27 -16.62
N ARG A 153 -14.89 6.59 -17.67
CA ARG A 153 -15.69 7.81 -17.74
C ARG A 153 -17.03 7.57 -17.04
N PHE A 154 -17.41 8.42 -16.10
CA PHE A 154 -18.64 8.29 -15.33
C PHE A 154 -19.13 9.66 -14.84
N LYS A 155 -20.37 9.74 -14.40
CA LYS A 155 -20.97 10.96 -13.83
C LYS A 155 -21.59 10.63 -12.47
N PRO A 156 -21.04 11.11 -11.35
CA PRO A 156 -21.65 10.94 -10.05
C PRO A 156 -22.85 11.86 -9.87
N VAL A 157 -23.97 11.26 -9.51
CA VAL A 157 -25.26 11.92 -9.27
C VAL A 157 -25.69 11.64 -7.84
N PHE A 158 -26.09 12.68 -7.13
CA PHE A 158 -26.60 12.66 -5.77
C PHE A 158 -28.11 12.95 -5.82
N PRO A 159 -28.96 11.93 -6.00
CA PRO A 159 -30.39 12.15 -6.22
C PRO A 159 -31.16 12.60 -4.96
N VAL A 160 -30.53 12.52 -3.77
CA VAL A 160 -31.15 12.87 -2.49
C VAL A 160 -30.24 13.79 -1.67
N ALA A 161 -30.87 14.69 -0.91
CA ALA A 161 -30.20 15.54 0.07
C ALA A 161 -29.53 14.73 1.20
N ASP A 162 -28.63 15.38 1.93
CA ASP A 162 -27.91 14.82 3.08
C ASP A 162 -27.21 13.48 2.79
N THR A 163 -26.57 13.40 1.63
CA THR A 163 -25.73 12.27 1.23
C THR A 163 -24.32 12.47 1.79
N GLU A 164 -23.77 11.44 2.45
CA GLU A 164 -22.39 11.42 2.93
C GLU A 164 -21.71 10.16 2.41
N TYR A 165 -20.51 10.33 1.85
CA TYR A 165 -19.72 9.22 1.34
C TYR A 165 -18.24 9.44 1.59
N VAL A 166 -17.50 8.34 1.55
CA VAL A 166 -16.05 8.30 1.73
C VAL A 166 -15.42 7.83 0.43
N PRO A 167 -14.85 8.72 -0.39
CA PRO A 167 -14.01 8.31 -1.49
C PRO A 167 -12.65 7.86 -0.95
N VAL A 168 -12.18 6.73 -1.47
CA VAL A 168 -10.81 6.24 -1.31
C VAL A 168 -10.19 6.14 -2.69
N CYS A 169 -9.08 6.83 -2.93
CA CYS A 169 -8.42 6.83 -4.24
C CYS A 169 -6.99 6.30 -4.14
N ILE A 170 -6.56 5.55 -5.16
CA ILE A 170 -5.19 5.02 -5.26
C ILE A 170 -4.64 5.26 -6.67
N PRO A 171 -3.56 6.06 -6.85
CA PRO A 171 -2.92 6.91 -5.84
C PRO A 171 -3.82 8.04 -5.33
N ALA A 172 -3.33 8.87 -4.40
CA ALA A 172 -4.10 9.97 -3.84
C ALA A 172 -4.62 10.95 -4.91
N PHE A 173 -5.75 11.59 -4.61
CA PHE A 173 -6.32 12.64 -5.43
C PHE A 173 -5.31 13.76 -5.71
N LYS A 174 -5.27 14.19 -6.98
CA LYS A 174 -4.71 15.46 -7.43
C LYS A 174 -5.61 16.03 -8.53
N PRO A 175 -5.74 17.36 -8.67
CA PRO A 175 -6.54 18.00 -9.70
C PRO A 175 -6.18 17.51 -11.11
N GLU A 176 -4.89 17.42 -11.43
CA GLU A 176 -4.41 16.98 -12.74
C GLU A 176 -4.72 15.49 -13.05
N ARG A 177 -5.16 14.71 -12.05
CA ARG A 177 -5.57 13.31 -12.20
C ARG A 177 -7.09 13.13 -12.28
N CYS A 178 -7.87 14.22 -12.15
CA CYS A 178 -9.32 14.20 -12.22
C CYS A 178 -9.77 15.07 -13.40
N ILE A 179 -9.98 14.45 -14.55
CA ILE A 179 -10.42 15.16 -15.75
C ILE A 179 -11.92 15.43 -15.61
N ARG A 180 -12.29 16.70 -15.55
CA ARG A 180 -13.68 17.18 -15.49
C ARG A 180 -14.08 17.71 -16.86
N GLU A 181 -15.25 17.30 -17.34
CA GLU A 181 -15.80 17.84 -18.58
C GLU A 181 -16.64 19.08 -18.33
N ASP A 182 -16.59 20.03 -19.26
CA ASP A 182 -17.39 21.25 -19.20
C ASP A 182 -18.86 20.92 -19.50
N ASP A 183 -19.68 20.72 -18.48
CA ASP A 183 -21.14 20.67 -18.62
C ASP A 183 -21.75 22.04 -18.28
N ALA A 184 -22.66 22.54 -19.12
CA ALA A 184 -23.33 23.82 -18.89
C ALA A 184 -24.34 23.79 -17.72
N ASP A 185 -24.69 22.59 -17.25
CA ASP A 185 -25.73 22.33 -16.24
C ASP A 185 -25.18 21.96 -14.84
N CYS A 186 -23.85 21.83 -14.68
CA CYS A 186 -23.24 21.73 -13.35
C CYS A 186 -23.00 23.13 -12.74
N ARG A 187 -22.44 23.20 -11.52
CA ARG A 187 -22.30 24.38 -10.64
C ARG A 187 -22.10 25.72 -11.36
N ASP A 188 -22.47 26.83 -10.70
CA ASP A 188 -22.10 28.18 -11.15
C ASP A 188 -20.63 28.17 -11.61
N LYS A 189 -20.40 28.49 -12.89
CA LYS A 189 -19.08 28.38 -13.53
C LYS A 189 -18.01 29.16 -12.79
N GLU A 190 -18.39 30.26 -12.13
CA GLU A 190 -17.46 31.01 -11.28
C GLU A 190 -17.11 30.27 -9.99
N GLU A 191 -18.06 29.56 -9.39
CA GLU A 191 -17.83 28.75 -8.20
C GLU A 191 -16.96 27.53 -8.51
N GLU A 192 -17.23 26.84 -9.62
CA GLU A 192 -16.41 25.72 -10.08
C GLU A 192 -14.97 26.15 -10.35
N LYS A 193 -14.79 27.28 -11.05
CA LYS A 193 -13.46 27.85 -11.26
C LYS A 193 -12.74 28.15 -9.94
N ARG A 194 -13.42 28.75 -8.96
CA ARG A 194 -12.85 29.02 -7.62
C ARG A 194 -12.42 27.73 -6.91
N ILE A 195 -13.20 26.65 -7.03
CA ILE A 195 -12.86 25.35 -6.43
C ILE A 195 -11.61 24.76 -7.09
N VAL A 196 -11.56 24.76 -8.42
CA VAL A 196 -10.41 24.22 -9.17
C VAL A 196 -9.13 25.01 -8.84
N GLU A 197 -9.18 26.33 -8.92
CA GLU A 197 -8.03 27.20 -8.59
C GLU A 197 -7.57 26.98 -7.14
N ARG A 198 -8.51 26.86 -6.20
CA ARG A 198 -8.17 26.61 -4.79
C ARG A 198 -7.52 25.26 -4.57
N LEU A 199 -8.00 24.22 -5.27
CA LEU A 199 -7.38 22.91 -5.21
C LEU A 199 -5.98 22.96 -5.81
N GLU A 200 -5.79 23.57 -6.98
CA GLU A 200 -4.46 23.75 -7.58
C GLU A 200 -3.49 24.47 -6.62
N GLU A 201 -3.91 25.55 -5.95
CA GLU A 201 -3.11 26.23 -4.92
C GLU A 201 -2.71 25.29 -3.78
N LEU A 202 -3.68 24.56 -3.21
CA LEU A 202 -3.44 23.62 -2.10
C LEU A 202 -2.49 22.49 -2.49
N HIS A 203 -2.49 22.09 -3.77
CA HIS A 203 -1.60 21.06 -4.28
C HIS A 203 -0.21 21.62 -4.66
N ASN A 204 -0.10 22.88 -5.10
CA ASN A 204 1.15 23.55 -5.46
C ASN A 204 1.95 24.06 -4.24
N ASP A 205 1.29 24.51 -3.17
CA ASP A 205 1.95 24.92 -1.92
C ASP A 205 2.75 23.78 -1.27
N ASN A 206 2.45 22.52 -1.62
CA ASN A 206 3.17 21.35 -1.15
C ASN A 206 4.44 21.04 -1.94
N ASP A 207 4.61 21.57 -3.16
CA ASP A 207 5.87 21.47 -3.94
C ASP A 207 6.88 22.56 -3.55
N SER A 208 6.44 23.62 -2.84
CA SER A 208 7.27 24.80 -2.56
C SER A 208 7.86 24.87 -1.14
N SER A 209 7.64 23.86 -0.29
CA SER A 209 8.22 23.82 1.06
C SER A 209 9.49 22.96 1.16
N GLU A 210 10.45 23.18 0.26
CA GLU A 210 11.88 22.89 0.48
C GLU A 210 12.75 23.64 -0.55
N THR A 211 12.72 24.97 -0.54
CA THR A 211 13.76 25.76 -1.24
C THR A 211 13.98 27.11 -0.57
N THR A 212 14.94 27.16 0.35
CA THR A 212 15.56 28.43 0.76
C THR A 212 17.00 28.45 0.31
N GLY A 213 17.21 29.12 -0.84
CA GLY A 213 18.36 29.95 -1.18
C GLY A 213 19.67 29.25 -1.57
N VAL A 214 20.06 29.35 -2.85
CA VAL A 214 21.36 29.92 -3.29
C VAL A 214 21.19 30.51 -4.70
N ASP A 215 21.89 31.63 -4.89
CA ASP A 215 22.04 32.51 -6.05
C ASP A 215 22.15 31.88 -7.45
N ASN A 216 21.64 32.65 -8.41
CA ASN A 216 21.93 32.52 -9.83
C ASN A 216 23.42 32.77 -10.12
N SER A 217 24.19 31.70 -10.24
CA SER A 217 25.39 31.69 -11.06
C SER A 217 25.50 30.35 -11.78
N ASN A 218 25.58 30.42 -13.10
CA ASN A 218 25.92 29.31 -14.00
C ASN A 218 27.08 28.50 -13.43
N ASP A 219 26.85 27.22 -13.14
CA ASP A 219 27.85 26.19 -13.31
C ASP A 219 27.19 24.82 -13.50
N ILE A 220 27.83 24.07 -14.39
CA ILE A 220 27.46 22.75 -14.89
C ILE A 220 27.71 21.70 -13.78
N VAL A 221 26.93 20.61 -13.83
CA VAL A 221 27.00 19.36 -13.04
C VAL A 221 26.07 19.31 -11.81
N GLY A 222 24.93 18.63 -11.98
CA GLY A 222 24.04 18.20 -10.90
C GLY A 222 23.55 16.77 -11.16
N THR A 223 23.86 15.87 -10.24
CA THR A 223 23.70 14.42 -10.28
C THR A 223 22.24 13.97 -10.17
N ASN A 224 21.72 13.31 -11.22
CA ASN A 224 20.46 12.58 -11.19
C ASN A 224 20.57 11.36 -10.26
N ASN A 225 19.80 11.31 -9.18
CA ASN A 225 19.57 10.07 -8.43
C ASN A 225 18.60 9.16 -9.21
N ASN A 226 19.13 8.50 -10.24
CA ASN A 226 18.46 7.57 -11.18
C ASN A 226 18.08 6.19 -10.58
N ASN A 227 18.05 6.03 -9.25
CA ASN A 227 17.94 4.71 -8.63
C ASN A 227 16.56 4.04 -8.82
N ASP A 228 15.50 4.81 -8.94
CA ASP A 228 14.13 4.27 -9.12
C ASP A 228 13.87 3.71 -10.52
N GLU A 229 14.69 4.06 -11.51
CA GLU A 229 14.51 3.64 -12.91
C GLU A 229 15.39 2.46 -13.32
N CYS A 230 16.43 2.13 -12.53
CA CYS A 230 17.37 1.07 -12.85
C CYS A 230 16.75 -0.34 -12.73
N SER A 231 17.13 -1.25 -13.64
CA SER A 231 16.77 -2.67 -13.48
C SER A 231 17.48 -3.27 -12.27
N LEU A 232 16.79 -4.15 -11.55
CA LEU A 232 17.34 -4.85 -10.41
C LEU A 232 17.78 -6.25 -10.81
N TYR A 233 18.78 -6.78 -10.13
CA TYR A 233 19.34 -8.10 -10.38
C TYR A 233 19.46 -8.86 -9.06
N HIS A 234 18.96 -10.08 -9.04
CA HIS A 234 19.08 -11.00 -7.92
C HIS A 234 19.74 -12.31 -8.39
N MET A 235 20.55 -12.94 -7.55
CA MET A 235 21.12 -14.25 -7.85
C MET A 235 20.62 -15.30 -6.86
N CYS A 236 20.36 -16.50 -7.36
CA CYS A 236 19.82 -17.60 -6.57
C CYS A 236 20.21 -18.96 -7.14
N GLU A 237 20.02 -19.99 -6.31
CA GLU A 237 20.10 -21.39 -6.72
C GLU A 237 18.99 -21.71 -7.73
N GLU A 238 19.37 -22.34 -8.84
CA GLU A 238 18.47 -22.62 -9.97
C GLU A 238 17.31 -23.54 -9.54
N SER A 239 17.57 -24.52 -8.67
CA SER A 239 16.52 -25.46 -8.22
C SER A 239 15.44 -24.76 -7.39
N LEU A 240 15.83 -23.81 -6.52
CA LEU A 240 14.89 -23.05 -5.69
C LEU A 240 14.03 -22.11 -6.52
N TRP A 241 14.65 -21.42 -7.48
CA TRP A 241 13.90 -20.59 -8.44
C TRP A 241 12.92 -21.42 -9.26
N LYS A 242 13.39 -22.55 -9.81
CA LYS A 242 12.55 -23.45 -10.59
C LYS A 242 11.37 -23.98 -9.77
N ALA A 243 11.60 -24.35 -8.51
CA ALA A 243 10.53 -24.79 -7.61
C ALA A 243 9.47 -23.70 -7.40
N ALA A 244 9.88 -22.43 -7.23
CA ALA A 244 8.96 -21.30 -7.12
C ALA A 244 8.15 -21.10 -8.41
N VAL A 245 8.81 -21.14 -9.58
CA VAL A 245 8.16 -21.04 -10.90
C VAL A 245 7.17 -22.19 -11.13
N ASP A 246 7.59 -23.44 -10.90
CA ASP A 246 6.79 -24.64 -11.14
C ASP A 246 5.57 -24.72 -10.19
N SER A 247 5.66 -24.11 -9.00
CA SER A 247 4.56 -24.05 -8.02
C SER A 247 3.70 -22.79 -8.11
N ASP A 248 4.04 -21.86 -9.01
CA ASP A 248 3.41 -20.53 -9.10
C ASP A 248 3.39 -19.78 -7.76
N THR A 249 4.52 -19.84 -7.03
CA THR A 249 4.69 -19.13 -5.76
C THR A 249 5.80 -18.09 -5.85
N ALA A 250 5.70 -17.03 -5.04
CA ALA A 250 6.79 -16.06 -4.96
C ALA A 250 8.07 -16.76 -4.46
N TYR A 251 9.19 -16.46 -5.11
CA TYR A 251 10.49 -16.94 -4.68
C TYR A 251 10.96 -16.14 -3.45
N PHE A 252 11.46 -16.84 -2.44
CA PHE A 252 12.11 -16.25 -1.27
C PHE A 252 13.51 -16.87 -1.12
N PRO A 253 14.57 -16.06 -0.89
CA PRO A 253 15.89 -16.61 -0.67
C PRO A 253 15.94 -17.42 0.65
N PRO A 254 16.83 -18.42 0.78
CA PRO A 254 16.92 -19.25 1.98
C PRO A 254 17.09 -18.47 3.29
N THR A 255 17.81 -17.34 3.23
CA THR A 255 18.09 -16.46 4.36
C THR A 255 17.01 -15.40 4.60
N PHE A 256 15.93 -15.36 3.81
CA PHE A 256 14.92 -14.29 3.85
C PHE A 256 14.41 -13.94 5.26
N ALA A 257 14.09 -14.94 6.07
CA ALA A 257 13.59 -14.72 7.43
C ALA A 257 14.71 -14.24 8.39
N GLU A 258 15.93 -14.72 8.21
CA GLU A 258 17.10 -14.34 8.99
C GLU A 258 17.56 -12.91 8.66
N ASP A 259 17.48 -12.55 7.38
CA ASP A 259 17.84 -11.23 6.86
C ASP A 259 16.81 -10.16 7.27
N GLY A 260 15.65 -10.53 7.84
CA GLY A 260 14.63 -9.58 8.28
C GLY A 260 13.55 -9.30 7.24
N GLY A 261 13.32 -10.22 6.32
CA GLY A 261 12.20 -10.20 5.37
C GLY A 261 12.46 -9.41 4.10
N PHE A 262 13.72 -9.36 3.65
CA PHE A 262 14.07 -8.78 2.36
C PHE A 262 14.94 -9.71 1.52
N THR A 263 14.93 -9.46 0.21
CA THR A 263 15.74 -10.14 -0.79
C THR A 263 16.85 -9.19 -1.25
N HIS A 264 18.10 -9.63 -1.11
CA HIS A 264 19.27 -8.90 -1.57
C HIS A 264 19.28 -8.77 -3.10
N ALA A 265 19.52 -7.58 -3.63
CA ALA A 265 19.67 -7.33 -5.05
C ALA A 265 20.81 -6.33 -5.34
N THR A 266 21.09 -6.11 -6.61
CA THR A 266 21.97 -5.04 -7.09
C THR A 266 21.39 -4.37 -8.32
N SER A 267 21.71 -3.10 -8.56
CA SER A 267 21.46 -2.41 -9.83
C SER A 267 22.62 -2.57 -10.83
N VAL A 268 23.75 -3.13 -10.37
CA VAL A 268 25.00 -3.33 -11.13
C VAL A 268 25.32 -4.83 -11.14
N PRO A 269 24.97 -5.57 -12.21
CA PRO A 269 25.08 -7.03 -12.23
C PRO A 269 26.51 -7.54 -12.10
N GLU A 270 27.53 -6.76 -12.48
CA GLU A 270 28.94 -7.10 -12.33
C GLU A 270 29.33 -7.31 -10.86
N LYS A 271 28.68 -6.60 -9.93
CA LYS A 271 28.90 -6.76 -8.48
C LYS A 271 28.43 -8.11 -7.94
N LEU A 272 27.55 -8.82 -8.66
CA LEU A 272 27.06 -10.13 -8.23
C LEU A 272 28.17 -11.17 -8.19
N ILE A 273 29.16 -11.11 -9.10
CA ILE A 273 30.25 -12.10 -9.12
C ILE A 273 31.12 -12.00 -7.87
N GLU A 274 31.48 -10.77 -7.48
CA GLU A 274 32.22 -10.57 -6.23
C GLU A 274 31.39 -11.01 -5.02
N THR A 275 30.10 -10.65 -5.01
CA THR A 275 29.16 -11.02 -3.95
C THR A 275 29.01 -12.52 -3.82
N ALA A 276 28.85 -13.22 -4.94
CA ALA A 276 28.69 -14.67 -4.97
C ALA A 276 29.94 -15.39 -4.45
N ASN A 277 31.12 -14.87 -4.78
CA ASN A 277 32.38 -15.42 -4.33
C ASN A 277 32.64 -15.24 -2.84
N HIS A 278 31.99 -14.25 -2.21
CA HIS A 278 32.05 -14.06 -0.76
C HIS A 278 31.08 -14.99 -0.02
N PHE A 279 29.85 -15.11 -0.50
CA PHE A 279 28.78 -15.79 0.26
C PHE A 279 28.51 -17.25 -0.14
N TYR A 280 28.72 -17.64 -1.40
CA TYR A 280 28.05 -18.83 -1.96
C TYR A 280 28.97 -19.86 -2.62
N THR A 281 30.30 -19.74 -2.52
CA THR A 281 31.24 -20.68 -3.16
C THR A 281 31.08 -22.13 -2.70
N SER A 282 30.57 -22.35 -1.48
CA SER A 282 30.29 -23.67 -0.93
C SER A 282 29.04 -24.35 -1.50
N SER A 283 28.12 -23.59 -2.11
CA SER A 283 26.89 -24.12 -2.71
C SER A 283 27.20 -25.13 -3.82
N LYS A 284 26.37 -26.17 -3.92
CA LYS A 284 26.52 -27.25 -4.91
C LYS A 284 25.53 -27.17 -6.07
N ASP A 285 24.53 -26.30 -5.97
CA ASP A 285 23.56 -26.11 -7.04
C ASP A 285 24.15 -25.27 -8.18
N ASN A 286 23.49 -25.33 -9.34
CA ASN A 286 23.62 -24.31 -10.36
C ASN A 286 23.06 -22.99 -9.86
N TRP A 287 23.59 -21.89 -10.38
CA TRP A 287 23.17 -20.55 -10.01
C TRP A 287 22.73 -19.77 -11.25
N ILE A 288 21.75 -18.91 -11.03
CA ILE A 288 21.20 -18.01 -12.04
C ILE A 288 21.19 -16.58 -11.51
N CYS A 289 21.29 -15.63 -12.43
CA CYS A 289 20.99 -14.23 -12.22
C CYS A 289 19.63 -13.93 -12.85
N VAL A 290 18.69 -13.46 -12.03
CA VAL A 290 17.36 -13.05 -12.44
C VAL A 290 17.36 -11.53 -12.62
N LYS A 291 17.07 -11.08 -13.85
CA LYS A 291 16.87 -9.66 -14.14
C LYS A 291 15.41 -9.28 -13.88
N LEU A 292 15.24 -8.39 -12.93
CA LEU A 292 13.98 -7.90 -12.44
C LEU A 292 13.69 -6.50 -13.00
N CYS A 293 12.43 -6.08 -12.90
CA CYS A 293 12.04 -4.71 -13.15
C CYS A 293 12.66 -3.74 -12.14
N ASN A 294 12.47 -2.44 -12.39
CA ASN A 294 12.91 -1.41 -11.45
C ASN A 294 12.06 -1.33 -10.18
N ALA A 295 12.56 -0.62 -9.16
CA ALA A 295 11.92 -0.46 -7.86
C ALA A 295 10.51 0.12 -7.98
N LYS A 296 10.32 1.11 -8.86
CA LYS A 296 9.01 1.71 -9.14
C LYS A 296 8.00 0.68 -9.65
N THR A 297 8.42 -0.21 -10.55
CA THR A 297 7.54 -1.26 -11.10
C THR A 297 7.20 -2.30 -10.05
N PHE A 298 8.14 -2.71 -9.19
CA PHE A 298 7.86 -3.59 -8.05
C PHE A 298 6.82 -3.00 -7.11
N LYS A 299 7.01 -1.72 -6.72
CA LYS A 299 6.07 -1.01 -5.85
C LYS A 299 4.69 -0.92 -6.48
N ASN A 300 4.63 -0.49 -7.75
CA ASN A 300 3.36 -0.22 -8.42
C ASN A 300 2.56 -1.49 -8.77
N LYS A 301 3.24 -2.58 -9.15
CA LYS A 301 2.55 -3.82 -9.55
C LYS A 301 2.31 -4.79 -8.40
N CYS A 302 3.13 -4.76 -7.37
CA CYS A 302 3.12 -5.79 -6.33
C CYS A 302 3.00 -5.21 -4.91
N GLY A 303 3.10 -3.90 -4.72
CA GLY A 303 3.19 -3.29 -3.39
C GLY A 303 4.50 -3.64 -2.66
N ILE A 304 5.49 -4.18 -3.37
CA ILE A 304 6.77 -4.61 -2.81
C ILE A 304 7.74 -3.44 -2.89
N VAL A 305 8.28 -3.03 -1.74
CA VAL A 305 9.17 -1.87 -1.64
C VAL A 305 10.62 -2.31 -1.79
N THR A 306 11.38 -1.59 -2.61
CA THR A 306 12.84 -1.71 -2.67
C THR A 306 13.46 -0.50 -1.96
N VAL A 307 14.36 -0.73 -1.01
CA VAL A 307 15.12 0.32 -0.33
C VAL A 307 16.58 0.20 -0.73
N PHE A 308 17.18 1.30 -1.18
CA PHE A 308 18.61 1.37 -1.44
C PHE A 308 19.32 1.80 -0.15
N GLU A 309 20.06 0.88 0.46
CA GLU A 309 20.67 1.09 1.77
C GLU A 309 22.05 0.42 1.84
N GLU A 310 22.76 0.60 2.95
CA GLU A 310 24.10 0.07 3.16
C GLU A 310 24.15 -1.47 3.02
N PRO A 311 25.32 -2.06 2.68
CA PRO A 311 25.48 -3.50 2.59
C PRO A 311 25.04 -4.21 3.87
N LYS A 312 24.22 -5.26 3.74
CA LYS A 312 23.75 -6.08 4.86
C LYS A 312 24.32 -7.50 4.82
N PRO A 313 24.48 -8.15 5.99
CA PRO A 313 24.83 -9.57 6.08
C PRO A 313 23.83 -10.46 5.33
N VAL A 314 24.32 -11.62 4.88
CA VAL A 314 23.49 -12.68 4.30
C VAL A 314 23.49 -13.85 5.28
N GLY A 315 22.35 -14.05 5.94
CA GLY A 315 22.23 -14.94 7.08
C GLY A 315 23.31 -14.64 8.12
N SER A 316 24.01 -15.69 8.55
CA SER A 316 25.10 -15.57 9.54
C SER A 316 26.42 -15.01 9.00
N THR A 317 26.55 -14.76 7.69
CA THR A 317 27.80 -14.28 7.08
C THR A 317 27.79 -12.76 6.95
N ASP A 318 28.76 -12.09 7.59
CA ASP A 318 28.90 -10.63 7.53
C ASP A 318 29.50 -10.16 6.18
N VAL A 319 29.28 -8.89 5.85
CA VAL A 319 29.85 -8.23 4.66
C VAL A 319 31.34 -7.98 4.85
N LYS A 320 32.09 -7.87 3.74
CA LYS A 320 33.52 -7.53 3.80
C LYS A 320 33.73 -6.16 4.43
N GLU A 321 34.79 -6.01 5.24
CA GLU A 321 35.17 -4.72 5.82
C GLU A 321 35.46 -3.65 4.77
N GLU A 322 35.92 -4.04 3.58
CA GLU A 322 36.15 -3.14 2.44
C GLU A 322 34.84 -2.51 1.94
N TRP A 323 33.74 -3.26 1.92
CA TRP A 323 32.43 -2.76 1.52
C TRP A 323 31.82 -1.82 2.56
N LYS A 324 32.23 -1.95 3.83
CA LYS A 324 31.89 -0.99 4.89
C LYS A 324 32.68 0.33 4.74
N LYS A 325 33.92 0.26 4.22
CA LYS A 325 34.87 1.39 4.10
C LYS A 325 34.74 2.21 2.82
N GLU A 326 34.15 1.68 1.75
CA GLU A 326 33.69 2.51 0.61
C GLU A 326 32.73 3.64 1.03
N ASN A 327 32.29 3.67 2.31
CA ASN A 327 31.34 4.62 2.87
C ASN A 327 31.95 5.63 3.88
N ALA A 328 33.27 5.72 4.08
CA ALA A 328 33.82 6.52 5.18
C ALA A 328 34.91 7.58 4.88
N ASP A 329 35.77 7.45 3.87
CA ASP A 329 37.02 8.24 3.86
C ASP A 329 37.40 8.95 2.54
N LYS A 330 36.46 9.24 1.63
CA LYS A 330 36.74 10.08 0.46
C LYS A 330 35.68 11.16 0.30
N GLU A 331 36.09 12.42 0.45
CA GLU A 331 35.26 13.64 0.45
C GLU A 331 34.42 13.90 -0.84
N ASN A 332 34.25 12.94 -1.76
CA ASN A 332 33.45 13.11 -2.97
C ASN A 332 32.93 11.79 -3.61
N GLU A 333 32.90 10.66 -2.90
CA GLU A 333 32.38 9.39 -3.45
C GLU A 333 31.15 8.93 -2.64
N ALA A 334 29.98 8.85 -3.28
CA ALA A 334 28.73 8.46 -2.62
C ALA A 334 28.80 7.00 -2.15
N ALA A 335 28.32 6.74 -0.93
CA ALA A 335 28.26 5.40 -0.33
C ALA A 335 27.66 4.36 -1.29
N ALA A 336 28.26 3.16 -1.35
CA ALA A 336 27.76 2.06 -2.17
C ALA A 336 26.43 1.55 -1.59
N ILE A 337 25.32 2.00 -2.18
CA ILE A 337 23.96 1.59 -1.81
C ILE A 337 23.52 0.34 -2.58
N PHE A 338 22.94 -0.61 -1.87
CA PHE A 338 22.44 -1.87 -2.39
C PHE A 338 20.91 -1.92 -2.25
N PRO A 339 20.18 -2.30 -3.32
CA PRO A 339 18.75 -2.49 -3.25
C PRO A 339 18.38 -3.74 -2.45
N HIS A 340 17.59 -3.55 -1.39
CA HIS A 340 16.94 -4.61 -0.64
C HIS A 340 15.45 -4.59 -0.95
N ILE A 341 14.95 -5.69 -1.53
CA ILE A 341 13.55 -5.86 -1.91
C ILE A 341 12.80 -6.44 -0.72
N TYR A 342 11.95 -5.66 -0.05
CA TYR A 342 11.21 -6.08 1.15
C TYR A 342 10.02 -6.98 0.78
N GLY A 343 10.34 -8.21 0.41
CA GLY A 343 9.41 -9.24 -0.03
C GLY A 343 10.11 -10.33 -0.84
N GLY A 344 9.34 -11.36 -1.19
CA GLY A 344 9.75 -12.34 -2.20
C GLY A 344 9.62 -11.77 -3.60
N ILE A 345 10.11 -12.51 -4.59
CA ILE A 345 10.02 -12.15 -6.00
C ILE A 345 8.82 -12.88 -6.63
N PRO A 346 7.74 -12.18 -7.04
CA PRO A 346 6.62 -12.81 -7.74
C PRO A 346 7.07 -13.35 -9.10
N VAL A 347 6.85 -14.64 -9.33
CA VAL A 347 7.29 -15.32 -10.55
C VAL A 347 6.29 -15.23 -11.71
N SER A 348 4.98 -15.10 -11.41
CA SER A 348 3.91 -15.09 -12.41
C SER A 348 3.38 -13.71 -12.80
N ILE A 349 3.76 -12.65 -12.06
CA ILE A 349 3.33 -11.29 -12.40
C ILE A 349 4.15 -10.80 -13.61
N ARG A 350 3.46 -10.61 -14.74
CA ARG A 350 4.08 -10.21 -16.00
C ARG A 350 4.85 -8.90 -15.85
N GLY A 351 6.12 -8.95 -16.27
CA GLY A 351 7.02 -7.81 -16.29
C GLY A 351 7.71 -7.52 -14.96
N ILE A 352 7.58 -8.40 -13.96
CA ILE A 352 8.48 -8.40 -12.79
C ILE A 352 9.81 -9.04 -13.14
N VAL A 353 9.78 -10.26 -13.68
CA VAL A 353 10.96 -10.94 -14.21
C VAL A 353 11.04 -10.70 -15.71
N SER A 354 12.17 -10.18 -16.18
CA SER A 354 12.37 -9.85 -17.60
C SER A 354 13.32 -10.81 -18.31
N ALA A 355 14.27 -11.41 -17.57
CA ALA A 355 15.17 -12.43 -18.10
C ALA A 355 15.82 -13.23 -16.96
N VAL A 356 16.30 -14.43 -17.29
CA VAL A 356 17.09 -15.29 -16.41
C VAL A 356 18.38 -15.65 -17.15
N TYR A 357 19.51 -15.46 -16.49
CA TYR A 357 20.85 -15.70 -17.04
C TYR A 357 21.57 -16.75 -16.20
N ARG A 358 22.31 -17.63 -16.86
CA ARG A 358 23.14 -18.61 -16.16
C ARG A 358 24.36 -17.93 -15.54
N MET A 359 24.76 -18.37 -14.36
CA MET A 359 26.05 -18.01 -13.76
C MET A 359 27.03 -19.18 -13.93
N GLU A 360 28.18 -18.90 -14.53
CA GLU A 360 29.24 -19.88 -14.73
C GLU A 360 30.10 -20.00 -13.47
N ARG A 361 30.43 -21.23 -13.12
CA ARG A 361 31.21 -21.56 -11.92
C ARG A 361 32.37 -22.48 -12.28
N ASP A 362 33.51 -22.29 -11.61
CA ASP A 362 34.62 -23.21 -11.67
C ASP A 362 34.23 -24.52 -10.94
N PRO A 363 34.17 -25.66 -11.65
CA PRO A 363 33.74 -26.92 -11.07
C PRO A 363 34.71 -27.47 -10.01
N SER A 364 35.96 -27.00 -9.96
CA SER A 364 36.98 -27.49 -9.04
C SER A 364 36.91 -26.87 -7.65
N ASN A 365 36.54 -25.58 -7.55
CA ASN A 365 36.59 -24.81 -6.31
C ASN A 365 35.26 -24.07 -6.00
N GLY A 366 34.29 -24.09 -6.92
CA GLY A 366 32.97 -23.46 -6.75
C GLY A 366 32.95 -21.94 -6.96
N GLN A 367 34.06 -21.34 -7.40
CA GLN A 367 34.19 -19.91 -7.69
C GLN A 367 33.25 -19.49 -8.83
N PHE A 368 32.55 -18.38 -8.66
CA PHE A 368 31.73 -17.75 -9.68
C PHE A 368 32.62 -16.96 -10.64
N LEU A 369 32.49 -17.25 -11.93
CA LEU A 369 33.35 -16.71 -12.98
C LEU A 369 32.66 -15.59 -13.76
N SER A 370 31.45 -15.82 -14.23
CA SER A 370 30.72 -14.84 -15.05
C SER A 370 29.21 -15.09 -15.06
N ILE A 371 28.46 -14.09 -15.53
CA ILE A 371 27.02 -14.18 -15.84
C ILE A 371 26.90 -14.18 -17.36
N THR A 372 26.38 -15.27 -17.93
CA THR A 372 26.30 -15.46 -19.38
C THR A 372 25.53 -14.32 -20.03
N GLY A 373 26.19 -13.59 -20.94
CA GLY A 373 25.59 -12.48 -21.68
C GLY A 373 25.52 -11.15 -20.92
N MET A 374 26.15 -11.05 -19.74
CA MET A 374 26.23 -9.80 -18.97
C MET A 374 27.65 -9.42 -18.60
N THR A 375 28.41 -10.34 -18.01
CA THR A 375 29.79 -10.07 -17.58
C THR A 375 30.77 -10.80 -18.50
N LYS A 376 31.98 -10.25 -18.65
CA LYS A 376 33.05 -10.83 -19.47
C LYS A 376 33.84 -11.87 -18.72
#